data_AF-A0A3C0TWB8-F1
#
_entry.id   AF-A0A3C0TWB8-F1
#
_cell.length_a   1.000
_cell.length_b   1.000
_cell.length_c   1.000
_cell.angle_alpha   90.00
_cell.angle_beta   90.00
_cell.angle_gamma   90.00
#
_symmetry.space_group_name_H-M   'P 1'
#
loop_
_entity.id
_entity.type
_entity.pdbx_description
1 polymer ?
#
loop_
_entity_poly.entity_id
_entity_poly.type
_entity_poly.pdbx_seq_one_letter_code
_entity_poly.pdbx_strand_id
1 'polypeptide(L)' 'RGWVYIGHKSEVPRPGDYIRSWLGLQPVLLTHDRDGRHHVLFNRCTHRGASICQEDKGNAGGFR' A
#
# COMPACT_ATOMS: atom_id res chain seq x y z
N ARG A 1 -9.10 6.52 19.14
CA ARG A 1 -8.16 5.51 18.58
C ARG A 1 -9.00 4.27 18.28
N GLY A 2 -8.88 3.70 17.10
CA GLY A 2 -9.74 2.61 16.64
C GLY A 2 -9.18 1.97 15.37
N TRP A 3 -9.87 0.95 14.88
CA TRP A 3 -9.53 0.27 13.64
C TRP A 3 -10.19 0.96 12.44
N VAL A 4 -9.45 1.07 11.33
CA VAL A 4 -9.94 1.59 10.06
C VAL A 4 -9.79 0.48 9.02
N TYR A 5 -10.85 0.21 8.28
CA TYR A 5 -10.81 -0.74 7.17
C TYR A 5 -9.98 -0.15 6.02
N ILE A 6 -8.95 -0.88 5.58
CA ILE A 6 -8.04 -0.44 4.49
C ILE A 6 -8.35 -1.12 3.17
N GLY A 7 -8.71 -2.41 3.21
CA GLY A 7 -8.96 -3.23 2.02
C GLY A 7 -9.07 -4.70 2.37
N HIS A 8 -9.40 -5.50 1.37
CA HIS A 8 -9.56 -6.94 1.46
C HIS A 8 -8.39 -7.67 0.79
N LYS A 9 -8.03 -8.84 1.32
CA LYS A 9 -6.93 -9.67 0.78
C LYS A 9 -7.11 -10.03 -0.71
N SER A 10 -8.36 -10.17 -1.18
CA SER A 10 -8.62 -10.47 -2.59
C SER A 10 -8.24 -9.34 -3.56
N GLU A 11 -8.02 -8.13 -3.07
CA GLU A 11 -7.60 -6.99 -3.88
C GLU A 11 -6.09 -7.03 -4.16
N VAL A 12 -5.32 -7.80 -3.38
CA VAL A 12 -3.88 -8.02 -3.55
C VAL A 12 -3.53 -9.53 -3.52
N PRO A 13 -4.08 -10.33 -4.45
CA PRO A 13 -4.03 -11.79 -4.35
C PRO A 13 -2.62 -12.39 -4.53
N ARG A 14 -1.71 -11.71 -5.24
CA ARG A 14 -0.37 -12.22 -5.57
C ARG A 14 0.74 -11.36 -4.98
N PRO A 15 1.91 -11.93 -4.68
CA PRO A 15 3.09 -11.15 -4.32
C PRO A 15 3.39 -10.03 -5.32
N GLY A 16 3.70 -8.85 -4.79
CA GLY A 16 3.91 -7.61 -5.53
C GLY A 16 2.63 -6.83 -5.80
N ASP A 17 1.44 -7.42 -5.66
CA ASP A 17 0.19 -6.69 -5.85
C ASP A 17 0.03 -5.62 -4.75
N TYR A 18 -0.44 -4.45 -5.15
CA TYR A 18 -0.76 -3.37 -4.24
C TYR A 18 -2.03 -2.63 -4.65
N ILE A 19 -2.68 -2.01 -3.68
CA ILE A 19 -3.73 -1.00 -3.88
C ILE A 19 -3.44 0.23 -3.04
N ARG A 20 -3.85 1.39 -3.54
CA ARG A 20 -3.86 2.65 -2.79
C ARG A 20 -5.17 2.79 -2.04
N SER A 21 -5.05 3.10 -0.75
CA SER A 21 -6.18 3.33 0.16
C SER A 21 -5.86 4.51 1.07
N TRP A 22 -6.73 4.77 2.05
CA TRP A 22 -6.67 5.98 2.87
C TRP A 22 -6.87 5.66 4.35
N LEU A 23 -6.01 6.22 5.19
CA LEU A 23 -6.17 6.28 6.63
C LEU A 23 -6.47 7.74 7.01
N GLY A 24 -7.75 8.09 7.07
CA GLY A 24 -8.18 9.48 7.16
C GLY A 24 -7.67 10.29 5.96
N LEU A 25 -6.82 11.29 6.20
CA LEU A 25 -6.22 12.11 5.15
C LEU A 25 -4.86 11.58 4.66
N GLN A 26 -4.38 10.46 5.22
CA GLN A 26 -3.06 9.91 4.88
C GLN A 26 -3.22 8.82 3.82
N PRO A 27 -2.64 8.98 2.61
CA PRO A 27 -2.64 7.93 1.61
C PRO A 27 -1.73 6.79 2.06
N VAL A 28 -2.21 5.56 1.92
CA VAL A 28 -1.49 4.33 2.26
C VAL A 28 -1.52 3.34 1.11
N LEU A 29 -0.58 2.40 1.10
CA LEU A 29 -0.54 1.27 0.19
C LEU A 29 -0.77 -0.01 0.98
N LEU A 30 -1.79 -0.77 0.62
CA LEU A 30 -1.90 -2.18 1.01
C LEU A 30 -1.08 -2.99 0.00
N THR A 31 -0.11 -3.78 0.47
CA THR A 31 0.85 -4.50 -0.37
C THR A 31 0.92 -5.96 0.03
N HIS A 32 1.24 -6.84 -0.92
CA HIS A 32 1.55 -8.25 -0.69
C HIS A 32 3.03 -8.49 -0.95
N ASP A 33 3.80 -8.84 0.07
CA ASP A 33 5.25 -9.08 -0.08
C ASP A 33 5.56 -10.47 -0.68
N ARG A 34 6.85 -10.72 -0.92
CA ARG A 34 7.35 -11.98 -1.49
C ARG A 34 7.27 -13.16 -0.52
N ASP A 35 7.13 -12.90 0.77
CA ASP A 35 6.99 -13.90 1.84
C ASP A 35 5.52 -14.25 2.11
N GLY A 36 4.58 -13.69 1.34
CA GLY A 36 3.15 -13.95 1.45
C GLY A 36 2.42 -13.09 2.49
N ARG A 37 3.08 -12.07 3.05
CA ARG A 37 2.53 -11.19 4.09
C ARG A 37 1.95 -9.91 3.50
N HIS A 38 0.98 -9.36 4.22
CA HIS A 38 0.30 -8.14 3.83
C HIS A 38 0.77 -6.98 4.71
N HIS A 39 1.11 -5.86 4.09
CA HIS A 39 1.59 -4.67 4.79
C HIS A 39 0.80 -3.44 4.38
N VAL A 40 0.64 -2.51 5.32
CA VAL A 40 0.11 -1.17 5.06
C VAL A 40 1.24 -0.17 5.25
N LEU A 41 1.62 0.51 4.17
CA LEU A 41 2.70 1.50 4.15
C LEU A 41 2.13 2.90 3.94
N PHE A 42 2.70 3.93 4.56
CA PHE A 42 2.39 5.30 4.14
C PHE A 42 2.90 5.52 2.71
N ASN A 43 2.04 6.06 1.84
CA ASN A 43 2.41 6.44 0.48
C ASN A 43 3.18 7.76 0.51
N ARG A 44 4.35 7.76 1.19
CA ARG A 44 5.16 8.93 1.44
C ARG A 44 6.63 8.52 1.58
N CYS A 45 7.48 9.08 0.73
CA CYS A 45 8.92 8.91 0.80
C CYS A 45 9.46 9.53 2.10
N THR A 46 10.29 8.79 2.83
CA THR A 46 10.88 9.23 4.10
C THR A 46 11.90 10.35 3.94
N HIS A 47 12.46 10.56 2.73
CA HIS A 47 13.43 11.63 2.48
C HIS A 47 12.78 13.01 2.39
N ARG A 48 11.84 13.21 1.45
CA ARG A 48 11.20 14.54 1.21
C ARG A 48 9.69 14.52 1.11
N GLY A 49 9.04 13.39 1.40
CA GLY A 49 7.58 13.33 1.50
C GLY A 49 6.82 13.27 0.17
N ALA A 50 7.49 13.05 -0.96
CA ALA A 50 6.82 12.75 -2.23
C ALA A 50 6.02 11.45 -2.11
N SER A 51 4.89 11.34 -2.82
CA SER A 51 4.17 10.07 -2.92
C SER A 51 5.00 9.06 -3.72
N ILE A 52 5.13 7.85 -3.17
CA ILE A 52 5.96 6.76 -3.74
C ILE A 52 5.24 6.00 -4.87
N CYS A 53 3.92 6.10 -4.94
CA CYS A 53 3.12 5.50 -6.00
C CYS A 53 1.90 6.39 -6.32
N GLN A 54 1.63 6.60 -7.61
CA GLN A 54 0.52 7.44 -8.07
C GLN A 54 -0.68 6.61 -8.52
N GLU A 55 -0.43 5.36 -8.90
CA GLU A 55 -1.41 4.42 -9.40
C GLU A 55 -2.30 3.91 -8.26
N ASP A 56 -3.59 3.74 -8.56
CA ASP A 56 -4.55 3.24 -7.56
C ASP A 56 -4.35 1.75 -7.25
N LYS A 57 -3.77 1.00 -8.18
CA LYS A 57 -3.45 -0.42 -8.02
C LYS A 57 -2.40 -0.86 -9.02
N GLY A 58 -1.69 -1.93 -8.72
CA GLY A 58 -0.74 -2.53 -9.65
C GLY A 58 -0.01 -3.72 -9.07
N ASN A 59 1.03 -4.15 -9.77
CA ASN A 59 1.99 -5.13 -9.29
C ASN A 59 3.40 -4.57 -9.48
N ALA A 60 4.19 -4.50 -8.42
CA ALA A 60 5.54 -3.97 -8.46
C ALA A 60 6.48 -4.73 -7.53
N GLY A 61 7.73 -4.93 -7.97
CA GLY A 61 8.78 -5.51 -7.14
C GLY A 61 9.38 -4.55 -6.11
N GLY A 62 9.04 -3.26 -6.18
CA GLY A 62 9.48 -2.20 -5.28
C GLY A 62 9.01 -0.82 -5.76
N PHE A 63 8.99 0.15 -4.84
CA PHE A 63 8.65 1.55 -5.10
C PHE A 63 9.92 2.40 -5.10
N ARG A 64 9.97 3.44 -5.94
CA ARG A 64 11.13 4.34 -6.09
C ARG A 64 10.76 5.77 -5.73
#